data_AF-A0AAD0S8Q5-F1
#
_entry.id   AF-A0AAD0S8Q5-F1
#
_cell.length_a   1.000
_cell.length_b   1.000
_cell.length_c   1.000
_cell.angle_alpha   90.00
_cell.angle_beta   90.00
_cell.angle_gamma   90.00
#
_symmetry.space_group_name_H-M   'P 1'
#
loop_
_entity.id
_entity.type
_entity.pdbx_description
1 polymer ?
#
loop_
_entity_poly.entity_id
_entity_poly.type
_entity_poly.pdbx_seq_one_letter_code
_entity_poly.pdbx_strand_id
1 'polypeptide(L)'
;MKHGQWLWVPLAAISTSVYATTYFTTEQAQQALFPGEKLTPAFATLTDDQARQIEKATDVNVRHKDIKAWKAEHGGWFILDEVVGKHEFITYAVALNANGSVREIEIMDYRESYGYEVRNPEWRKQFVGKTAADPLRLNEDIRNISGATLSSRHVTDGVKRVLATYAVALK
;
A
#
# COMPACT_ATOMS: atom_id res chain seq x y z
N MET A 1 -7.13 48.27 50.88
CA MET A 1 -7.86 47.34 49.99
C MET A 1 -7.30 47.50 48.59
N LYS A 2 -6.45 46.58 48.12
CA LYS A 2 -5.88 46.62 46.76
C LYS A 2 -6.53 45.48 45.96
N HIS A 3 -7.30 45.85 44.93
CA HIS A 3 -7.90 44.91 44.00
C HIS A 3 -6.81 44.35 43.07
N GLY A 4 -6.60 43.03 43.11
CA GLY A 4 -5.72 42.32 42.18
C GLY A 4 -6.48 42.07 40.87
N GLN A 5 -5.99 42.63 39.78
CA GLN A 5 -6.55 42.45 38.45
C GLN A 5 -5.97 41.18 37.83
N TRP A 6 -6.79 40.15 37.65
CA TRP A 6 -6.40 38.87 37.07
C TRP A 6 -6.56 38.95 35.54
N LEU A 7 -5.44 38.96 34.82
CA LEU A 7 -5.41 38.91 33.36
C LEU A 7 -5.64 37.46 32.89
N TRP A 8 -6.76 37.23 32.22
CA TRP A 8 -7.04 35.99 31.51
C TRP A 8 -6.29 36.01 30.18
N VAL A 9 -5.31 35.14 30.01
CA VAL A 9 -4.66 34.92 28.70
C VAL A 9 -5.53 33.92 27.92
N PRO A 10 -6.00 34.25 26.71
CA PRO A 10 -6.73 33.30 25.88
C PRO A 10 -5.78 32.18 25.43
N LEU A 11 -6.14 30.95 25.77
CA LEU A 11 -5.44 29.75 25.34
C LEU A 11 -5.71 29.55 23.84
N ALA A 12 -4.74 29.86 22.98
CA ALA A 12 -4.82 29.56 21.55
C ALA A 12 -4.68 28.04 21.36
N ALA A 13 -5.78 27.38 20.99
CA ALA A 13 -5.74 25.99 20.55
C ALA A 13 -5.10 25.92 19.16
N ILE A 14 -3.88 25.39 19.10
CA ILE A 14 -3.19 25.13 17.83
C ILE A 14 -3.77 23.83 17.28
N SER A 15 -4.77 23.91 16.42
CA SER A 15 -5.25 22.75 15.65
C SER A 15 -4.19 22.39 14.62
N THR A 16 -3.41 21.34 14.86
CA THR A 16 -2.54 20.77 13.84
C THR A 16 -3.41 19.99 12.85
N SER A 17 -3.73 20.61 11.72
CA SER A 17 -4.33 19.90 10.60
C SER A 17 -3.35 18.81 10.15
N VAL A 18 -3.76 17.54 10.24
CA VAL A 18 -3.02 16.43 9.66
C VAL A 18 -3.16 16.56 8.14
N TYR A 19 -2.10 16.99 7.46
CA TYR A 19 -2.08 17.04 6.00
C TYR A 19 -1.95 15.63 5.45
N ALA A 20 -3.00 15.14 4.79
CA ALA A 20 -2.92 13.96 3.94
C ALA A 20 -1.86 14.22 2.85
N THR A 21 -0.83 13.38 2.78
CA THR A 21 0.22 13.54 1.77
C THR A 21 0.01 12.52 0.64
N THR A 22 -0.32 13.03 -0.53
CA THR A 22 -0.28 12.29 -1.80
C THR A 22 1.09 12.47 -2.43
N TYR A 23 1.80 11.37 -2.62
CA TYR A 23 3.14 11.35 -3.21
C TYR A 23 3.11 11.08 -4.72
N PHE A 24 2.18 10.25 -5.16
CA PHE A 24 2.02 9.88 -6.57
C PHE A 24 0.56 9.82 -6.95
N THR A 25 0.21 10.40 -8.09
CA THR A 25 -1.02 10.00 -8.80
C THR A 25 -0.84 8.62 -9.43
N THR A 26 -1.93 7.98 -9.82
CA THR A 26 -1.90 6.70 -10.55
C THR A 26 -1.02 6.80 -11.79
N GLU A 27 -1.15 7.86 -12.57
CA GLU A 27 -0.41 8.07 -13.81
C GLU A 27 1.09 8.26 -13.52
N GLN A 28 1.44 9.01 -12.48
CA GLN A 28 2.84 9.18 -12.07
C GLN A 28 3.46 7.86 -11.61
N ALA A 29 2.73 7.06 -10.83
CA ALA A 29 3.18 5.74 -10.40
C ALA A 29 3.32 4.77 -11.58
N GLN A 30 2.40 4.82 -12.54
CA GLN A 30 2.49 4.04 -13.77
C GLN A 30 3.74 4.38 -14.58
N GLN A 31 4.05 5.66 -14.76
CA GLN A 31 5.26 6.09 -15.46
C GLN A 31 6.54 5.75 -14.69
N ALA A 32 6.52 5.81 -13.36
CA ALA A 32 7.67 5.44 -12.54
C ALA A 32 7.97 3.93 -12.60
N LEU A 33 6.93 3.08 -12.52
CA LEU A 33 7.07 1.63 -12.44
C LEU A 33 7.17 0.93 -13.80
N PHE A 34 6.64 1.56 -14.85
CA PHE A 34 6.63 1.07 -16.24
C PHE A 34 7.02 2.19 -17.21
N PRO A 35 8.26 2.69 -17.15
CA PRO A 35 8.69 3.84 -17.93
C PRO A 35 8.57 3.57 -19.44
N GLY A 36 7.78 4.40 -20.12
CA GLY A 36 7.58 4.31 -21.57
C GLY A 36 6.64 3.20 -22.04
N GLU A 37 6.06 2.40 -21.14
CA GLU A 37 5.08 1.39 -21.52
C GLU A 37 3.66 1.95 -21.47
N LYS A 38 2.80 1.51 -22.40
CA LYS A 38 1.37 1.78 -22.33
C LYS A 38 0.70 0.81 -21.36
N LEU A 39 -0.07 1.35 -20.41
CA LEU A 39 -0.89 0.57 -19.50
C LEU A 39 -2.37 0.71 -19.85
N THR A 40 -3.04 -0.42 -20.05
CA THR A 40 -4.47 -0.46 -20.39
C THR A 40 -5.27 -0.94 -19.18
N PRO A 41 -6.34 -0.23 -18.77
CA PRO A 41 -7.20 -0.67 -17.67
C PRO A 41 -7.72 -2.08 -17.90
N ALA A 42 -7.59 -2.92 -16.88
CA ALA A 42 -8.03 -4.31 -16.84
C ALA A 42 -8.66 -4.59 -15.47
N PHE A 43 -9.63 -3.75 -15.09
CA PHE A 43 -10.33 -3.86 -13.82
C PHE A 43 -11.16 -5.14 -13.77
N ALA A 44 -11.23 -5.74 -12.58
CA ALA A 44 -11.95 -6.98 -12.35
C ALA A 44 -12.70 -6.92 -11.03
N THR A 45 -13.77 -7.70 -10.91
CA THR A 45 -14.47 -7.91 -9.63
C THR A 45 -14.31 -9.37 -9.24
N LEU A 46 -13.72 -9.62 -8.07
CA LEU A 46 -13.54 -10.97 -7.54
C LEU A 46 -14.88 -11.63 -7.23
N THR A 47 -15.00 -12.92 -7.56
CA THR A 47 -16.08 -13.74 -7.04
C THR A 47 -15.87 -14.04 -5.56
N ASP A 48 -16.93 -14.48 -4.88
CA ASP A 48 -16.85 -14.92 -3.49
C ASP A 48 -15.87 -16.07 -3.29
N ASP A 49 -15.81 -16.99 -4.25
CA ASP A 49 -14.87 -18.12 -4.23
C ASP A 49 -13.43 -17.66 -4.39
N GLN A 50 -13.18 -16.73 -5.32
CA GLN A 50 -11.85 -16.14 -5.51
C GLN A 50 -11.40 -15.39 -4.25
N ALA A 51 -12.28 -14.57 -3.65
CA ALA A 51 -11.99 -13.88 -2.41
C ALA A 51 -11.64 -14.86 -1.28
N ARG A 52 -12.47 -15.90 -1.07
CA ARG A 52 -12.18 -16.96 -0.08
C ARG A 52 -10.86 -17.68 -0.33
N GLN A 53 -10.53 -17.96 -1.59
CA GLN A 53 -9.27 -18.60 -1.95
C GLN A 53 -8.07 -17.72 -1.60
N ILE A 54 -8.17 -16.41 -1.87
CA ILE A 54 -7.13 -15.42 -1.54
C ILE A 54 -6.96 -15.31 -0.02
N GLU A 55 -8.04 -15.18 0.74
CA GLU A 55 -7.99 -15.10 2.20
C GLU A 55 -7.39 -16.36 2.81
N LYS A 56 -7.78 -17.55 2.32
CA LYS A 56 -7.23 -18.83 2.77
C LYS A 56 -5.74 -18.98 2.46
N ALA A 57 -5.29 -18.48 1.31
CA ALA A 57 -3.90 -18.58 0.90
C ALA A 57 -2.99 -17.60 1.66
N THR A 58 -3.53 -16.44 2.05
CA THR A 58 -2.72 -15.34 2.58
C THR A 58 -2.89 -15.10 4.07
N ASP A 59 -4.00 -15.54 4.67
CA ASP A 59 -4.48 -15.12 5.99
C ASP A 59 -4.75 -13.60 6.07
N VAL A 60 -5.02 -12.98 4.92
CA VAL A 60 -5.29 -11.53 4.79
C VAL A 60 -6.68 -11.33 4.21
N ASN A 61 -7.51 -10.56 4.91
CA ASN A 61 -8.88 -10.27 4.50
C ASN A 61 -8.93 -9.51 3.16
N VAL A 62 -9.86 -9.91 2.29
CA VAL A 62 -10.19 -9.22 1.05
C VAL A 62 -11.30 -8.20 1.33
N ARG A 63 -10.89 -6.97 1.63
CA ARG A 63 -11.82 -5.87 1.98
C ARG A 63 -12.66 -5.40 0.81
N HIS A 64 -12.07 -5.36 -0.37
CA HIS A 64 -12.69 -4.90 -1.60
C HIS A 64 -12.51 -5.96 -2.69
N LYS A 65 -13.60 -6.32 -3.36
CA LYS A 65 -13.59 -7.27 -4.47
C LYS A 65 -13.27 -6.60 -5.80
N ASP A 66 -13.46 -5.29 -5.90
CA ASP A 66 -13.11 -4.52 -7.08
C ASP A 66 -11.60 -4.28 -7.12
N ILE A 67 -10.96 -4.82 -8.14
CA ILE A 67 -9.53 -4.79 -8.37
C ILE A 67 -9.21 -3.70 -9.40
N LYS A 68 -8.45 -2.70 -8.97
CA LYS A 68 -7.90 -1.66 -9.84
C LYS A 68 -6.58 -2.14 -10.41
N ALA A 69 -6.63 -2.78 -11.58
CA ALA A 69 -5.48 -3.30 -12.28
C ALA A 69 -5.37 -2.76 -13.72
N TRP A 70 -4.14 -2.64 -14.21
CA TRP A 70 -3.82 -2.28 -15.58
C TRP A 70 -2.79 -3.26 -16.12
N LYS A 71 -2.94 -3.65 -17.38
CA LYS A 71 -2.01 -4.53 -18.07
C LYS A 71 -1.02 -3.68 -18.88
N ALA A 72 0.26 -3.89 -18.66
CA ALA A 72 1.34 -3.28 -19.44
C ALA A 72 1.50 -4.00 -20.78
N GLU A 73 1.99 -3.28 -21.79
CA GLU A 73 2.17 -3.78 -23.15
C GLU A 73 3.02 -5.07 -23.21
N HIS A 74 4.06 -5.18 -22.39
CA HIS A 74 4.93 -6.36 -22.33
C HIS A 74 4.45 -7.43 -21.36
N GLY A 75 3.17 -7.40 -20.97
CA GLY A 75 2.52 -8.45 -20.17
C GLY A 75 2.65 -8.28 -18.65
N GLY A 76 3.33 -7.22 -18.18
CA GLY A 76 3.33 -6.86 -16.76
C GLY A 76 1.98 -6.35 -16.27
N TRP A 77 1.85 -6.21 -14.96
CA TRP A 77 0.63 -5.69 -14.32
C TRP A 77 0.96 -4.58 -13.35
N PHE A 78 0.17 -3.51 -13.38
CA PHE A 78 0.14 -2.49 -12.34
C PHE A 78 -1.15 -2.65 -11.56
N ILE A 79 -1.06 -2.87 -10.26
CA ILE A 79 -2.23 -3.11 -9.39
C ILE A 79 -2.20 -2.08 -8.28
N LEU A 80 -3.28 -1.32 -8.12
CA LEU A 80 -3.47 -0.37 -7.04
C LEU A 80 -4.31 -1.02 -5.94
N ASP A 81 -3.85 -0.87 -4.71
CA ASP A 81 -4.47 -1.49 -3.57
C ASP A 81 -4.32 -0.62 -2.30
N GLU A 82 -5.10 -0.94 -1.28
CA GLU A 82 -5.14 -0.20 -0.03
C GLU A 82 -5.04 -1.14 1.18
N VAL A 83 -4.31 -0.69 2.19
CA VAL A 83 -4.31 -1.31 3.51
C VAL A 83 -4.63 -0.29 4.58
N VAL A 84 -5.24 -0.74 5.67
CA VAL A 84 -5.48 0.14 6.82
C VAL A 84 -4.13 0.41 7.50
N GLY A 85 -3.85 1.66 7.85
CA GLY A 85 -2.76 2.03 8.74
C GLY A 85 -3.16 1.81 10.20
N LYS A 86 -2.83 2.76 11.07
CA LYS A 86 -3.39 2.89 12.42
C LYS A 86 -4.80 3.48 12.42
N HIS A 87 -5.05 4.50 11.59
CA HIS A 87 -6.31 5.24 11.53
C HIS A 87 -6.76 5.54 10.10
N GLU A 88 -5.83 5.62 9.14
CA GLU A 88 -6.11 6.01 7.76
C GLU A 88 -5.64 4.94 6.78
N PHE A 89 -6.15 4.98 5.54
CA PHE A 89 -5.66 4.08 4.49
C PHE A 89 -4.28 4.48 3.98
N ILE A 90 -3.49 3.47 3.65
CA ILE A 90 -2.25 3.56 2.90
C ILE A 90 -2.55 3.04 1.50
N THR A 91 -2.47 3.91 0.50
CA THR A 91 -2.63 3.56 -0.91
C THR A 91 -1.27 3.23 -1.49
N TYR A 92 -1.16 2.12 -2.20
CA TYR A 92 0.09 1.67 -2.79
C TYR A 92 -0.15 0.95 -4.10
N ALA A 93 0.88 0.94 -4.95
CA ALA A 93 0.89 0.21 -6.20
C ALA A 93 1.88 -0.94 -6.14
N VAL A 94 1.52 -2.06 -6.76
CA VAL A 94 2.39 -3.21 -6.99
C VAL A 94 2.54 -3.39 -8.50
N ALA A 95 3.76 -3.25 -8.99
CA ALA A 95 4.12 -3.61 -10.35
C ALA A 95 4.60 -5.06 -10.38
N LEU A 96 4.02 -5.86 -11.25
CA LEU A 96 4.39 -7.24 -11.49
C LEU A 96 4.98 -7.38 -12.89
N ASN A 97 6.00 -8.23 -13.00
CA ASN A 97 6.48 -8.74 -14.28
C ASN A 97 5.44 -9.70 -14.89
N ALA A 98 5.60 -10.03 -16.17
CA ALA A 98 4.71 -10.95 -16.88
C ALA A 98 4.62 -12.36 -16.25
N ASN A 99 5.63 -12.76 -15.47
CA ASN A 99 5.65 -14.02 -14.74
C ASN A 99 4.97 -13.95 -13.36
N GLY A 100 4.43 -12.80 -12.96
CA GLY A 100 3.79 -12.57 -11.66
C GLY A 100 4.75 -12.26 -10.51
N SER A 101 6.04 -12.11 -10.77
CA SER A 101 6.99 -11.62 -9.76
C SER A 101 6.88 -10.12 -9.57
N VAL A 102 7.06 -9.64 -8.35
CA VAL A 102 7.12 -8.19 -8.07
C VAL A 102 8.30 -7.59 -8.83
N ARG A 103 8.00 -6.62 -9.68
CA ARG A 103 8.97 -5.72 -10.30
C ARG A 103 9.41 -4.67 -9.28
N GLU A 104 8.43 -3.99 -8.69
CA GLU A 104 8.62 -2.94 -7.70
C GLU A 104 7.27 -2.62 -7.03
N ILE A 105 7.29 -2.02 -5.84
CA ILE A 105 6.10 -1.48 -5.16
C ILE A 105 6.31 0.01 -4.90
N GLU A 106 5.27 0.83 -4.91
CA GLU A 106 5.36 2.27 -4.61
C GLU A 106 4.24 2.70 -3.66
N ILE A 107 4.55 3.56 -2.69
CA ILE A 107 3.56 4.09 -1.74
C ILE A 107 3.04 5.41 -2.30
N MET A 108 1.74 5.46 -2.56
CA MET A 108 1.09 6.57 -3.27
C MET A 108 0.52 7.61 -2.33
N ASP A 109 -0.27 7.16 -1.34
CA ASP A 109 -0.86 8.03 -0.32
C ASP A 109 -0.50 7.51 1.07
N TYR A 110 -0.09 8.43 1.95
CA TYR A 110 0.10 8.12 3.36
C TYR A 110 -0.43 9.28 4.21
N ARG A 111 -1.41 8.98 5.06
CA ARG A 111 -2.18 10.01 5.79
C ARG A 111 -2.03 9.89 7.30
N GLU A 112 -0.95 9.27 7.77
CA GLU A 112 -0.67 9.15 9.21
C GLU A 112 0.58 9.93 9.63
N SER A 113 0.64 10.26 10.92
CA SER A 113 1.76 11.02 11.49
C SER A 113 3.05 10.20 11.65
N TYR A 114 2.96 8.87 11.69
CA TYR A 114 4.10 7.96 11.90
C TYR A 114 3.96 6.76 10.98
N GLY A 115 5.09 6.12 10.65
CA GLY A 115 5.12 4.91 9.84
C GLY A 115 5.31 5.16 8.34
N TYR A 116 5.52 6.41 7.94
CA TYR A 116 5.78 6.81 6.54
C TYR A 116 7.12 6.23 6.02
N GLU A 117 7.94 5.66 6.90
CA GLU A 117 9.20 5.02 6.57
C GLU A 117 9.02 3.81 5.63
N VAL A 118 7.82 3.24 5.49
CA VAL A 118 7.51 2.22 4.46
C VAL A 118 7.74 2.73 3.03
N ARG A 119 7.89 4.04 2.83
CA ARG A 119 8.31 4.65 1.56
C ARG A 119 9.79 4.42 1.23
N ASN A 120 10.61 4.02 2.22
CA ASN A 120 12.04 3.81 2.03
C ASN A 120 12.29 2.81 0.88
N PRO A 121 12.97 3.22 -0.20
CA PRO A 121 13.23 2.35 -1.35
C PRO A 121 13.97 1.06 -0.99
N GLU A 122 14.92 1.11 -0.03
CA GLU A 122 15.66 -0.07 0.40
C GLU A 122 14.78 -1.09 1.12
N TRP A 123 13.77 -0.61 1.85
CA TRP A 123 12.79 -1.50 2.47
C TRP A 123 11.88 -2.13 1.41
N ARG A 124 11.39 -1.33 0.45
CA ARG A 124 10.53 -1.78 -0.65
C ARG A 124 11.23 -2.75 -1.61
N LYS A 125 12.54 -2.64 -1.78
CA LYS A 125 13.33 -3.57 -2.61
C LYS A 125 13.27 -5.01 -2.13
N GLN A 126 12.93 -5.28 -0.87
CA GLN A 126 12.79 -6.63 -0.33
C GLN A 126 11.68 -7.45 -0.99
N PHE A 127 10.69 -6.78 -1.61
CA PHE A 127 9.60 -7.44 -2.31
C PHE A 127 9.98 -7.87 -3.73
N VAL A 128 11.01 -7.26 -4.33
CA VAL A 128 11.38 -7.52 -5.73
C VAL A 128 11.70 -8.99 -5.97
N GLY A 129 11.13 -9.56 -7.03
CA GLY A 129 11.26 -10.97 -7.40
C GLY A 129 10.32 -11.92 -6.67
N LYS A 130 9.65 -11.50 -5.59
CA LYS A 130 8.69 -12.34 -4.87
C LYS A 130 7.45 -12.62 -5.71
N THR A 131 6.89 -13.80 -5.56
CA THR A 131 5.69 -14.29 -6.25
C THR A 131 4.65 -14.78 -5.24
N ALA A 132 3.47 -15.17 -5.71
CA ALA A 132 2.44 -15.80 -4.87
C ALA A 132 2.88 -17.13 -4.21
N ALA A 133 3.96 -17.74 -4.70
CA ALA A 133 4.52 -18.97 -4.13
C ALA A 133 5.51 -18.70 -2.98
N ASP A 134 5.99 -17.47 -2.85
CA ASP A 134 6.96 -17.10 -1.82
C ASP A 134 6.27 -16.75 -0.50
N PRO A 135 6.90 -17.08 0.65
CA PRO A 135 6.46 -16.54 1.92
C PRO A 135 6.78 -15.03 2.01
N LEU A 136 5.82 -14.28 2.55
CA LEU A 136 5.94 -12.85 2.85
C LEU A 136 5.47 -12.60 4.29
N ARG A 137 6.34 -12.86 5.26
CA ARG A 137 6.08 -12.58 6.69
C ARG A 137 7.03 -11.51 7.20
N LEU A 138 6.47 -10.51 7.87
CA LEU A 138 7.25 -9.46 8.51
C LEU A 138 8.08 -10.03 9.68
N ASN A 139 9.36 -9.67 9.73
CA ASN A 139 10.40 -10.19 10.64
C ASN A 139 10.92 -11.61 10.33
N GLU A 140 10.42 -12.25 9.28
CA GLU A 140 10.97 -13.51 8.76
C GLU A 140 11.54 -13.27 7.35
N ASP A 141 10.67 -12.96 6.39
CA ASP A 141 11.02 -12.77 4.97
C ASP A 141 11.26 -11.30 4.61
N ILE A 142 10.54 -10.40 5.29
CA ILE A 142 10.61 -8.95 5.10
C ILE A 142 11.07 -8.32 6.40
N ARG A 143 12.21 -7.62 6.39
CA ARG A 143 12.69 -6.91 7.58
C ARG A 143 11.71 -5.81 7.96
N ASN A 144 11.47 -5.65 9.25
CA ASN A 144 10.64 -4.57 9.77
C ASN A 144 11.40 -3.23 9.79
N ILE A 145 10.65 -2.13 9.83
CA ILE A 145 11.17 -0.79 10.08
C ILE A 145 10.78 -0.37 11.49
N SER A 146 11.79 0.01 12.29
CA SER A 146 11.57 0.55 13.63
C SER A 146 10.74 1.84 13.55
N GLY A 147 9.71 1.96 14.40
CA GLY A 147 8.78 3.10 14.36
C GLY A 147 7.65 2.98 13.33
N ALA A 148 7.73 2.03 12.40
CA ALA A 148 6.73 1.80 11.34
C ALA A 148 6.20 0.36 11.33
N THR A 149 6.21 -0.33 12.47
CA THR A 149 5.88 -1.77 12.56
C THR A 149 4.49 -2.11 12.05
N LEU A 150 3.49 -1.29 12.37
CA LEU A 150 2.12 -1.54 11.93
C LEU A 150 1.98 -1.37 10.41
N SER A 151 2.47 -0.24 9.88
CA SER A 151 2.47 0.06 8.44
C SER A 151 3.27 -0.98 7.66
N SER A 152 4.44 -1.38 8.15
CA SER A 152 5.28 -2.40 7.52
C SER A 152 4.56 -3.75 7.44
N ARG A 153 3.85 -4.14 8.50
CA ARG A 153 3.05 -5.37 8.51
C ARG A 153 1.93 -5.30 7.50
N HIS A 154 1.09 -4.26 7.57
CA HIS A 154 -0.07 -4.16 6.71
C HIS A 154 0.31 -4.02 5.23
N VAL A 155 1.37 -3.28 4.89
CA VAL A 155 1.85 -3.24 3.49
C VAL A 155 2.38 -4.62 3.06
N THR A 156 3.09 -5.35 3.93
CA THR A 156 3.54 -6.72 3.62
C THR A 156 2.37 -7.67 3.35
N ASP A 157 1.36 -7.64 4.22
CA ASP A 157 0.13 -8.42 4.09
C ASP A 157 -0.64 -8.05 2.82
N GLY A 158 -0.69 -6.75 2.52
CA GLY A 158 -1.27 -6.22 1.31
C GLY A 158 -0.57 -6.73 0.04
N VAL A 159 0.75 -6.64 -0.04
CA VAL A 159 1.52 -7.17 -1.18
C VAL A 159 1.30 -8.67 -1.35
N LYS A 160 1.27 -9.43 -0.25
CA LYS A 160 0.95 -10.86 -0.26
C LYS A 160 -0.46 -11.12 -0.83
N ARG A 161 -1.44 -10.32 -0.43
CA ARG A 161 -2.80 -10.36 -0.98
C ARG A 161 -2.82 -10.03 -2.48
N VAL A 162 -2.12 -9.00 -2.94
CA VAL A 162 -2.04 -8.64 -4.36
C VAL A 162 -1.43 -9.76 -5.20
N LEU A 163 -0.37 -10.40 -4.72
CA LEU A 163 0.25 -11.54 -5.40
C LEU A 163 -0.72 -12.73 -5.54
N ALA A 164 -1.47 -13.04 -4.47
CA ALA A 164 -2.51 -14.05 -4.52
C ALA A 164 -3.66 -13.65 -5.46
N THR A 165 -4.10 -12.40 -5.43
CA THR A 165 -5.11 -11.86 -6.37
C THR A 165 -4.68 -12.05 -7.82
N TYR A 166 -3.43 -11.73 -8.15
CA TYR A 166 -2.89 -11.98 -9.49
C TYR A 166 -2.99 -13.47 -9.87
N ALA A 167 -2.53 -14.36 -8.99
CA ALA A 167 -2.52 -15.79 -9.26
C ALA A 167 -3.92 -16.42 -9.39
N VAL A 168 -4.92 -15.85 -8.72
CA VAL A 168 -6.29 -16.39 -8.65
C VAL A 168 -7.21 -15.78 -9.73
N ALA A 169 -7.00 -14.52 -10.10
CA ALA A 169 -7.99 -13.77 -10.88
C ALA A 169 -7.45 -13.02 -12.10
N LEU A 170 -6.14 -12.78 -12.21
CA LEU A 170 -5.57 -11.97 -13.31
C LEU A 170 -4.63 -12.74 -14.25
N LYS A 171 -4.01 -13.82 -13.77
CA LYS A 171 -3.07 -14.65 -14.53
C LYS A 171 -3.73 -15.38 -15.70
#